data_AF-A0A371PYW4-F1
#
_entry.id   AF-A0A371PYW4-F1
#
_cell.length_a   1.000
_cell.length_b   1.000
_cell.length_c   1.000
_cell.angle_alpha   90.00
_cell.angle_beta   90.00
_cell.angle_gamma   90.00
#
_symmetry.space_group_name_H-M   'P 1'
#
loop_
_entity.id
_entity.type
_entity.pdbx_description
1 polymer ?
#
loop_
_entity_poly.entity_id
_entity_poly.type
_entity_poly.pdbx_seq_one_letter_code
_entity_poly.pdbx_strand_id
1 'polypeptide(L)'
;MQVDGAGLVSGEIVVLLPVPQSDTYTDGSGLRDETENARLTWEMCKDEADFDVDPGSIVAWGVSTGADIYCRLTMDDDPDRWPVLVCGRHTSPAFQVRPFGMAEFLQRLLGDATFQEETISVALPEEVSFVNWREQQRRRTARA
;
A
#
# COMPACT_ATOMS: atom_id res chain seq x y z
N MET A 1 9.34 20.03 -6.94
CA MET A 1 9.44 19.06 -5.83
C MET A 1 9.57 17.69 -6.45
N GLN A 2 10.69 17.00 -6.20
CA GLN A 2 10.93 15.66 -6.75
C GLN A 2 10.13 14.66 -5.90
N VAL A 3 9.27 13.88 -6.55
CA VAL A 3 8.53 12.80 -5.88
C VAL A 3 9.43 11.58 -5.86
N ASP A 4 10.06 11.34 -4.71
CA ASP A 4 10.90 10.18 -4.43
C ASP A 4 10.12 9.23 -3.51
N GLY A 5 10.07 7.94 -3.85
CA GLY A 5 9.41 6.91 -3.04
C GLY A 5 8.51 5.94 -3.80
N ALA A 6 7.89 6.37 -4.92
CA ALA A 6 7.05 5.47 -5.72
C ALA A 6 7.87 4.46 -6.53
N GLY A 7 7.36 3.24 -6.64
CA GLY A 7 8.05 2.14 -7.30
C GLY A 7 7.45 0.78 -6.95
N LEU A 8 8.18 -0.28 -7.29
CA LEU A 8 7.81 -1.64 -6.92
C LEU A 8 8.83 -2.22 -5.96
N VAL A 9 8.33 -2.90 -4.93
CA VAL A 9 9.11 -3.74 -4.04
C VAL A 9 8.91 -5.19 -4.49
N SER A 10 10.00 -5.82 -4.92
CA SER A 10 10.09 -7.21 -5.37
C SER A 10 9.11 -7.64 -6.47
N GLY A 11 8.45 -6.70 -7.14
CA GLY A 11 7.41 -7.01 -8.12
C GLY A 11 6.02 -7.24 -7.52
N GLU A 12 5.91 -7.35 -6.19
CA GLU A 12 4.69 -7.77 -5.50
C GLU A 12 3.95 -6.62 -4.81
N ILE A 13 4.68 -5.58 -4.40
CA ILE A 13 4.10 -4.40 -3.73
C ILE A 13 4.39 -3.16 -4.57
N VAL A 14 3.34 -2.42 -4.87
CA VAL A 14 3.41 -1.12 -5.54
C VAL A 14 3.32 -0.02 -4.49
N VAL A 15 4.30 0.88 -4.47
CA VAL A 15 4.22 2.14 -3.73
C VAL A 15 3.71 3.22 -4.68
N LEU A 16 2.53 3.76 -4.37
CA LEU A 16 1.78 4.65 -5.25
C LEU A 16 2.39 6.05 -5.29
N LEU A 17 2.21 6.72 -6.43
CA LEU A 17 2.56 8.13 -6.57
C LEU A 17 1.55 8.99 -5.79
N PRO A 18 2.00 9.91 -4.91
CA PRO A 18 1.11 10.81 -4.18
C PRO A 18 0.36 11.79 -5.09
N VAL A 19 0.87 12.06 -6.29
CA VAL A 19 0.24 12.92 -7.30
C VAL A 19 0.28 12.19 -8.64
N PRO A 20 -0.86 12.07 -9.37
CA PRO A 20 -0.87 11.50 -10.72
C PRO A 20 0.05 12.29 -11.64
N GLN A 21 0.94 11.62 -12.37
CA GLN A 21 1.76 12.26 -13.40
C GLN A 21 1.24 11.84 -14.78
N SER A 22 0.94 12.81 -15.65
CA SER A 22 0.39 12.57 -16.98
C SER A 22 1.28 11.70 -17.87
N ASP A 23 2.58 11.69 -17.57
CA ASP A 23 3.61 11.03 -18.39
C ASP A 23 3.97 9.64 -17.85
N THR A 24 3.30 9.17 -16.80
CA THR A 24 3.44 7.81 -16.28
C THR A 24 2.34 6.93 -16.83
N TYR A 25 2.72 5.88 -17.57
CA TYR A 25 1.80 4.78 -17.86
C TYR A 25 1.52 4.02 -16.55
N THR A 26 0.43 4.38 -15.89
CA THR A 26 -0.15 3.67 -14.74
C THR A 26 -0.80 2.40 -15.25
N ASP A 27 -0.14 1.25 -15.04
CA ASP A 27 -0.91 0.01 -14.94
C ASP A 27 -1.56 0.04 -13.55
N GLY A 28 -2.89 0.12 -13.51
CA GLY A 28 -3.66 -0.03 -12.28
C GLY A 28 -3.52 1.12 -11.28
N SER A 29 -4.42 2.11 -11.41
CA SER A 29 -5.02 2.86 -10.31
C SER A 29 -4.06 3.70 -9.42
N GLY A 30 -4.17 5.03 -9.53
CA GLY A 30 -3.34 5.95 -8.75
C GLY A 30 -3.72 5.97 -7.27
N LEU A 31 -2.97 6.73 -6.45
CA LEU A 31 -3.30 6.93 -5.02
C LEU A 31 -4.78 7.27 -4.79
N ARG A 32 -5.36 8.10 -5.68
CA ARG A 32 -6.77 8.49 -5.61
C ARG A 32 -7.70 7.29 -5.78
N ASP A 33 -7.50 6.51 -6.84
CA ASP A 33 -8.35 5.39 -7.20
C ASP A 33 -8.28 4.31 -6.10
N GLU A 34 -7.08 3.99 -5.60
CA GLU A 34 -6.95 3.05 -4.49
C GLU A 34 -7.48 3.59 -3.16
N THR A 35 -7.45 4.91 -2.95
CA THR A 35 -8.10 5.52 -1.79
C THR A 35 -9.62 5.37 -1.89
N GLU A 36 -10.19 5.60 -3.07
CA GLU A 36 -11.63 5.40 -3.31
C GLU A 36 -11.99 3.92 -3.14
N ASN A 37 -11.20 2.99 -3.67
CA ASN A 37 -11.39 1.55 -3.48
C ASN A 37 -11.36 1.16 -2.00
N ALA A 38 -10.33 1.59 -1.25
CA ALA A 38 -10.20 1.27 0.17
C ALA A 38 -11.39 1.77 0.99
N ARG A 39 -11.88 2.99 0.72
CA ARG A 39 -13.06 3.56 1.37
C ARG A 39 -14.33 2.78 1.05
N LEU A 40 -14.51 2.40 -0.21
CA LEU A 40 -15.65 1.57 -0.63
C LEU A 40 -15.60 0.20 0.06
N THR A 41 -14.43 -0.45 0.11
CA THR A 41 -14.24 -1.72 0.81
C THR A 41 -14.54 -1.59 2.30
N TRP A 42 -14.05 -0.53 2.95
CA TRP A 42 -14.35 -0.24 4.34
C TRP A 42 -15.86 -0.11 4.57
N GLU A 43 -16.56 0.73 3.80
CA GLU A 43 -18.00 0.91 3.96
C GLU A 43 -18.81 -0.38 3.74
N MET A 44 -18.37 -1.25 2.84
CA MET A 44 -19.04 -2.51 2.55
C MET A 44 -18.82 -3.58 3.63
N CYS A 45 -17.66 -3.58 4.29
CA CYS A 45 -17.20 -4.70 5.11
C CYS A 45 -16.80 -4.32 6.54
N LYS A 46 -16.95 -3.06 6.97
CA LYS A 46 -16.54 -2.59 8.32
C LYS A 46 -17.18 -3.38 9.47
N ASP A 47 -18.34 -4.00 9.26
CA ASP A 47 -19.00 -4.84 10.27
C ASP A 47 -18.18 -6.10 10.62
N GLU A 48 -17.17 -6.45 9.81
CA GLU A 48 -16.21 -7.54 10.07
C GLU A 48 -15.01 -7.08 10.90
N ALA A 49 -14.85 -5.77 11.14
CA ALA A 49 -13.76 -5.21 11.93
C ALA A 49 -14.19 -5.01 13.39
N ASP A 50 -13.29 -5.29 14.33
CA ASP A 50 -13.50 -5.04 15.77
C ASP A 50 -13.24 -3.57 16.17
N PHE A 51 -13.11 -2.67 15.19
CA PHE A 51 -12.78 -1.26 15.37
C PHE A 51 -13.49 -0.40 14.33
N ASP A 52 -13.61 0.89 14.62
CA ASP A 52 -14.22 1.87 13.70
C ASP A 52 -13.18 2.90 13.25
N VAL A 53 -13.31 3.34 12.00
CA VAL A 53 -12.44 4.30 11.34
C VAL A 53 -13.33 5.21 10.50
N ASP A 54 -13.09 6.52 10.59
CA ASP A 54 -13.69 7.47 9.66
C ASP A 54 -13.18 7.20 8.23
N PRO A 55 -14.03 6.84 7.25
CA PRO A 55 -13.62 6.64 5.87
C PRO A 55 -12.88 7.86 5.29
N GLY A 56 -13.18 9.07 5.76
CA GLY A 56 -12.49 10.31 5.37
C GLY A 56 -11.00 10.31 5.71
N SER A 57 -10.61 9.59 6.76
CA SER A 57 -9.22 9.48 7.24
C SER A 57 -8.37 8.43 6.49
N ILE A 58 -9.01 7.58 5.69
CA ILE A 58 -8.34 6.52 4.92
C ILE A 58 -7.71 7.15 3.68
N VAL A 59 -6.40 6.97 3.52
CA VAL A 59 -5.66 7.35 2.32
C VAL A 59 -4.72 6.22 1.90
N ALA A 60 -4.90 5.67 0.70
CA ALA A 60 -4.04 4.61 0.18
C ALA A 60 -2.63 5.15 -0.12
N TRP A 61 -1.63 4.29 0.03
CA TRP A 61 -0.24 4.59 -0.37
C TRP A 61 0.44 3.42 -1.06
N GLY A 62 -0.11 2.22 -0.96
CA GLY A 62 0.43 1.06 -1.64
C GLY A 62 -0.62 -0.03 -1.86
N VAL A 63 -0.32 -0.94 -2.78
CA VAL A 63 -1.13 -2.13 -3.05
C VAL A 63 -0.24 -3.35 -3.26
N SER A 64 -0.77 -4.53 -3.00
CA SER A 64 -0.14 -5.80 -3.40
C SER A 64 -0.75 -6.36 -4.68
N THR A 65 0.00 -7.22 -5.36
CA THR A 65 -0.49 -8.08 -6.45
C THR A 65 -1.61 -9.03 -6.00
N GLY A 66 -1.72 -9.30 -4.70
CA GLY A 66 -2.81 -10.05 -4.07
C GLY A 66 -4.06 -9.21 -3.77
N ALA A 67 -4.10 -7.97 -4.27
CA ALA A 67 -5.19 -7.01 -4.08
C ALA A 67 -5.41 -6.57 -2.62
N ASP A 68 -4.35 -6.57 -1.81
CA ASP A 68 -4.37 -5.87 -0.52
C ASP A 68 -4.12 -4.38 -0.76
N ILE A 69 -4.82 -3.52 -0.01
CA ILE A 69 -4.62 -2.07 -0.06
C ILE A 69 -4.02 -1.60 1.26
N TYR A 70 -2.88 -0.91 1.18
CA TYR A 70 -2.21 -0.33 2.33
C TYR A 70 -2.55 1.15 2.42
N CYS A 71 -3.15 1.52 3.54
CA CYS A 71 -3.64 2.86 3.81
C CYS A 71 -2.92 3.45 5.02
N ARG A 72 -2.78 4.77 5.04
CA ARG A 72 -2.49 5.54 6.26
C ARG A 72 -3.82 6.05 6.81
N LEU A 73 -3.92 6.13 8.12
CA LEU A 73 -5.06 6.69 8.82
C LEU A 73 -4.71 8.07 9.37
N THR A 74 -5.23 9.13 8.75
CA THR A 74 -4.89 10.52 9.07
C THR A 74 -5.66 11.04 10.30
N MET A 75 -5.48 10.35 11.44
CA MET A 75 -6.23 10.61 12.68
C MET A 75 -5.51 11.51 13.69
N ASP A 76 -4.23 11.79 13.48
CA ASP A 76 -3.40 12.64 14.35
C ASP A 76 -2.88 13.85 13.55
N ASP A 77 -2.49 14.92 14.22
CA ASP A 77 -1.87 16.08 13.56
C ASP A 77 -0.43 15.77 13.12
N ASP A 78 0.23 14.82 13.81
CA ASP A 78 1.57 14.35 13.49
C ASP A 78 1.52 13.21 12.47
N PRO A 79 2.01 13.42 11.22
CA PRO A 79 1.99 12.39 10.18
C PRO A 79 2.85 11.16 10.49
N ASP A 80 3.85 11.30 11.37
CA ASP A 80 4.70 10.17 11.79
C ASP A 80 3.96 9.22 12.74
N ARG A 81 2.82 9.66 13.28
CA ARG A 81 1.97 8.87 14.20
C ARG A 81 0.77 8.23 13.49
N TRP A 82 0.61 8.43 12.19
CA TRP A 82 -0.48 7.82 11.43
C TRP A 82 -0.28 6.31 11.32
N PRO A 83 -1.21 5.49 11.86
CA PRO A 83 -1.10 4.04 11.76
C PRO A 83 -1.39 3.57 10.33
N VAL A 84 -0.90 2.38 10.02
CA VAL A 84 -1.19 1.70 8.76
C VAL A 84 -2.45 0.85 8.91
N LEU A 85 -3.44 1.08 8.05
CA LEU A 85 -4.56 0.17 7.83
C LEU A 85 -4.23 -0.74 6.65
N VAL A 86 -4.34 -2.04 6.86
CA VAL A 86 -4.32 -3.04 5.79
C VAL A 86 -5.75 -3.46 5.52
N CYS A 87 -6.21 -3.19 4.30
CA CYS A 87 -7.46 -3.73 3.75
C CYS A 87 -7.07 -4.95 2.91
N GLY A 88 -7.04 -6.12 3.55
CA GLY A 88 -6.67 -7.36 2.88
C GLY A 88 -7.88 -8.01 2.23
N ARG A 89 -7.74 -8.42 0.98
CA ARG A 89 -8.85 -9.04 0.23
C ARG A 89 -8.98 -10.53 0.51
N HIS A 90 -7.85 -11.17 0.80
CA HIS A 90 -7.74 -12.61 1.02
C HIS A 90 -7.07 -12.94 2.35
N THR A 91 -6.94 -11.97 3.25
CA THR A 91 -6.43 -12.16 4.61
C THR A 91 -7.57 -12.34 5.59
N SER A 92 -7.31 -13.05 6.69
CA SER A 92 -8.20 -13.10 7.85
C SER A 92 -7.41 -12.65 9.07
N PRO A 93 -7.79 -11.53 9.72
CA PRO A 93 -8.96 -10.70 9.41
C PRO A 93 -8.77 -9.83 8.14
N ALA A 94 -9.89 -9.38 7.56
CA ALA A 94 -9.91 -8.56 6.35
C ALA A 94 -9.39 -7.13 6.57
N PHE A 95 -9.52 -6.61 7.80
CA PHE A 95 -8.99 -5.32 8.19
C PHE A 95 -8.05 -5.43 9.38
N GLN A 96 -6.89 -4.78 9.27
CA GLN A 96 -5.86 -4.79 10.31
C GLN A 96 -5.27 -3.41 10.49
N VAL A 97 -5.33 -2.86 11.71
CA VAL A 97 -4.61 -1.63 12.06
C VAL A 97 -3.28 -1.98 12.71
N ARG A 98 -2.20 -1.44 12.15
CA ARG A 98 -0.85 -1.55 12.67
C ARG A 98 -0.44 -0.22 13.31
N PRO A 99 0.00 -0.20 14.58
CA PRO A 99 0.20 1.03 15.36
C PRO A 99 1.49 1.78 15.00
N PHE A 100 1.99 1.62 13.77
CA PHE A 100 3.23 2.21 13.29
C PHE A 100 3.04 2.72 11.85
N GLY A 101 3.91 3.66 11.47
CA GLY A 101 3.86 4.31 10.16
C GLY A 101 4.36 3.43 9.00
N MET A 102 4.25 3.97 7.80
CA MET A 102 4.61 3.30 6.52
C MET A 102 6.03 2.71 6.53
N ALA A 103 7.02 3.46 7.03
CA ALA A 103 8.41 3.02 6.98
C ALA A 103 8.68 1.80 7.88
N GLU A 104 8.13 1.80 9.09
CA GLU A 104 8.24 0.65 10.00
C GLU A 104 7.42 -0.53 9.49
N PHE A 105 6.25 -0.29 8.89
CA PHE A 105 5.47 -1.33 8.24
C PHE A 105 6.27 -2.05 7.15
N LEU A 106 6.91 -1.30 6.24
CA LEU A 106 7.76 -1.88 5.21
C LEU A 106 8.99 -2.57 5.82
N GLN A 107 9.64 -2.00 6.83
CA GLN A 107 10.77 -2.65 7.49
C GLN A 107 10.40 -4.03 8.05
N ARG A 108 9.28 -4.12 8.77
CA ARG A 108 8.79 -5.39 9.34
C ARG A 108 8.38 -6.35 8.24
N LEU A 109 7.64 -5.86 7.25
CA LEU A 109 7.16 -6.70 6.14
C LEU A 109 8.30 -7.35 5.36
N LEU A 110 9.43 -6.66 5.23
CA LEU A 110 10.59 -7.13 4.46
C LEU A 110 11.61 -7.91 5.30
N GLY A 111 11.52 -7.83 6.65
CA GLY A 111 12.50 -8.42 7.56
C GLY A 111 11.95 -9.52 8.47
N ASP A 112 10.63 -9.65 8.57
CA ASP A 112 9.95 -10.58 9.48
C ASP A 112 8.95 -11.44 8.70
N ALA A 113 9.32 -12.70 8.46
CA ALA A 113 8.52 -13.65 7.71
C ALA A 113 7.18 -13.98 8.39
N THR A 114 7.13 -13.99 9.72
CA THR A 114 5.89 -14.23 10.47
C THR A 114 4.95 -13.03 10.30
N PHE A 115 5.49 -11.82 10.44
CA PHE A 115 4.70 -10.61 10.20
C PHE A 115 4.17 -10.55 8.76
N GLN A 116 4.97 -10.98 7.78
CA GLN A 116 4.55 -11.05 6.38
C GLN A 116 3.38 -12.02 6.19
N GLU A 117 3.49 -13.25 6.69
CA GLU A 117 2.46 -14.29 6.58
C GLU A 117 1.12 -13.86 7.20
N GLU A 118 1.17 -13.11 8.32
CA GLU A 118 -0.03 -12.61 9.01
C GLU A 118 -0.65 -11.36 8.35
N THR A 119 0.11 -10.62 7.55
CA THR A 119 -0.27 -9.26 7.12
C THR A 119 -0.67 -9.15 5.66
N ILE A 120 -0.07 -9.92 4.75
CA ILE A 120 -0.29 -9.77 3.31
C ILE A 120 -0.69 -11.09 2.65
N SER A 121 -1.43 -11.01 1.56
CA SER A 121 -1.92 -12.18 0.82
C SER A 121 -0.92 -12.76 -0.19
N VAL A 122 0.30 -12.19 -0.26
CA VAL A 122 1.34 -12.58 -1.23
C VAL A 122 2.65 -12.95 -0.55
N ALA A 123 3.42 -13.82 -1.19
CA ALA A 123 4.75 -14.20 -0.73
C ALA A 123 5.81 -13.30 -1.39
N LEU A 124 6.60 -12.60 -0.58
CA LEU A 124 7.78 -11.90 -1.06
C LEU A 124 8.95 -12.88 -1.25
N PRO A 125 9.83 -12.64 -2.24
CA PRO A 125 11.06 -13.41 -2.40
C PRO A 125 12.04 -13.14 -1.26
N GLU A 126 12.97 -14.09 -1.03
CA GLU A 126 14.03 -13.99 -0.02
C GLU A 126 14.94 -12.77 -0.25
N GLU A 127 15.30 -12.50 -1.50
CA GLU A 127 16.01 -11.28 -1.87
C GLU A 127 15.02 -10.18 -2.27
N VAL A 128 14.85 -9.22 -1.36
CA VAL A 128 14.01 -8.05 -1.60
C VAL A 128 14.75 -7.02 -2.44
N SER A 129 14.07 -6.46 -3.45
CA SER A 129 14.60 -5.35 -4.24
C SER A 129 13.57 -4.24 -4.41
N PHE A 130 14.05 -3.02 -4.63
CA PHE A 130 13.19 -1.89 -4.96
C PHE A 130 13.57 -1.33 -6.33
N VAL A 131 12.56 -1.13 -7.19
CA VAL A 131 12.73 -0.49 -8.50
C VAL A 131 11.88 0.76 -8.54
N ASN A 132 12.55 1.92 -8.57
CA ASN A 132 11.88 3.21 -8.71
C ASN A 132 11.05 3.27 -10.01
N TRP A 133 9.91 3.96 -9.96
CA TRP A 133 9.00 4.07 -11.11
C TRP A 133 9.70 4.57 -12.40
N ARG A 134 10.68 5.49 -12.31
CA ARG A 134 11.40 6.00 -13.49
C ARG A 134 12.21 4.91 -14.18
N GLU A 135 12.86 4.06 -13.38
CA GLU A 135 13.63 2.94 -13.91
C GLU A 135 12.72 1.87 -14.53
N GLN A 136 11.53 1.65 -13.97
CA GLN A 136 10.55 0.75 -14.59
C GLN A 136 10.09 1.27 -15.95
N GLN A 137 9.78 2.58 -16.05
CA GLN A 137 9.39 3.20 -17.31
C GLN A 137 10.51 3.06 -18.35
N ARG A 138 11.76 3.36 -17.97
CA ARG A 138 12.93 3.17 -18.85
C ARG A 138 13.05 1.73 -19.37
N ARG A 139 12.91 0.73 -18.50
CA ARG A 139 12.97 -0.70 -18.88
C ARG A 139 11.84 -1.11 -19.82
N ARG A 140 10.63 -0.55 -19.63
CA ARG A 140 9.47 -0.81 -20.48
C ARG A 140 9.66 -0.21 -21.88
N THR A 141 10.03 1.07 -21.98
CA THR A 141 10.26 1.72 -23.27
C THR A 141 11.42 1.09 -24.06
N ALA A 142 12.45 0.57 -23.38
CA ALA A 142 13.55 -0.13 -24.04
C ALA A 142 13.19 -1.54 -24.56
N ARG A 143 12.03 -2.09 -24.16
CA ARG A 143 11.52 -3.40 -24.60
C ARG A 143 10.42 -3.30 -25.67
N ALA A 144 9.95 -2.09 -25.98
CA ALA A 144 8.95 -1.79 -27.01
C ALA A 144 9.63 -1.47 -28.35
#